data_AF-A0A848ASK9-F1
#
_entry.id   AF-A0A848ASK9-F1
#
_cell.length_a   1.000
_cell.length_b   1.000
_cell.length_c   1.000
_cell.angle_alpha   90.00
_cell.angle_beta   90.00
_cell.angle_gamma   90.00
#
_symmetry.space_group_name_H-M   'P 1'
#
loop_
_entity.id
_entity.type
_entity.pdbx_description
1 polymer ?
#
loop_
_entity_poly.entity_id
_entity_poly.type
_entity_poly.pdbx_seq_one_letter_code
_entity_poly.pdbx_strand_id
1 'polypeptide(L)'
;MFKFDENIKSHMPFAAPDPQNGFQPRLFCCIMIGGKWKIHQFKNRTWVRINTGLPEDATECSPVAECIDGVWHLTFIAGGAEGNRLFRLYHICDLDAGTLPVILCPADVGFLQKNTLVHASRHGPLIIEKSGKVIKVAFNDAEYLYRVDFDPFCPSRLYISGQTFSGEIFSRIYLTGKNELYSLEADGVPAYKAAFWKEQCFYAQRNGTGFEDRRIVKAERIRRTRLNEKELVTVEIESARQLSQNNDEEFE
;
A
#
# COMPACT_ATOMS: atom_id res chain seq x y z
N MET A 1 5.62 -4.90 18.43
CA MET A 1 5.37 -4.71 16.99
C MET A 1 5.99 -3.39 16.58
N PHE A 2 6.58 -3.28 15.38
CA PHE A 2 7.23 -2.05 14.85
C PHE A 2 8.04 -1.24 15.87
N LYS A 3 9.19 -1.76 16.29
CA LYS A 3 10.14 -1.05 17.16
C LYS A 3 11.40 -0.73 16.36
N PHE A 4 11.90 0.48 16.53
CA PHE A 4 13.06 1.04 15.85
C PHE A 4 13.84 1.89 16.84
N ASP A 5 15.15 2.00 16.68
CA ASP A 5 15.94 3.01 17.39
C ASP A 5 15.56 4.42 16.92
N GLU A 6 15.85 5.45 17.73
CA GLU A 6 15.37 6.82 17.47
C GLU A 6 15.87 7.42 16.15
N ASN A 7 17.07 7.02 15.73
CA ASN A 7 17.73 7.54 14.53
C ASN A 7 17.31 6.82 13.24
N ILE A 8 16.46 5.79 13.34
CA ILE A 8 16.03 5.01 12.18
C ILE A 8 14.78 5.65 11.56
N LYS A 9 14.98 6.28 10.40
CA LYS A 9 13.87 6.70 9.53
C LYS A 9 13.18 5.47 8.98
N SER A 10 11.87 5.40 9.22
CA SER A 10 11.03 4.25 8.88
C SER A 10 9.64 4.69 8.47
N HIS A 11 9.03 4.01 7.51
CA HIS A 11 7.66 4.26 7.09
C HIS A 11 6.98 3.00 6.52
N MET A 12 5.74 3.15 6.07
CA MET A 12 4.97 2.12 5.37
C MET A 12 4.91 0.77 6.13
N PRO A 13 4.46 0.75 7.39
CA PRO A 13 4.30 -0.49 8.14
C PRO A 13 3.30 -1.39 7.44
N PHE A 14 3.49 -2.71 7.47
CA PHE A 14 2.50 -3.69 7.03
C PHE A 14 2.68 -4.98 7.83
N ALA A 15 1.57 -5.60 8.22
CA ALA A 15 1.57 -6.86 8.97
C ALA A 15 0.61 -7.85 8.31
N ALA A 16 1.05 -9.09 8.15
CA ALA A 16 0.22 -10.18 7.65
C ALA A 16 0.22 -11.37 8.63
N PRO A 17 -0.90 -12.10 8.74
CA PRO A 17 -0.93 -13.32 9.53
C PRO A 17 -0.03 -14.37 8.90
N ASP A 18 0.74 -15.04 9.75
CA ASP A 18 1.60 -16.17 9.41
C ASP A 18 0.94 -17.49 9.82
N PRO A 19 0.26 -18.20 8.89
CA PRO A 19 -0.40 -19.46 9.21
C PRO A 19 0.58 -20.56 9.68
N GLN A 20 1.84 -20.49 9.26
CA GLN A 20 2.89 -21.45 9.62
C GLN A 20 3.45 -21.20 11.02
N ASN A 21 3.22 -20.01 11.58
CA ASN A 21 3.66 -19.61 12.91
C ASN A 21 2.49 -19.22 13.82
N GLY A 22 1.41 -20.00 13.81
CA GLY A 22 0.27 -19.82 14.71
C GLY A 22 -0.46 -18.48 14.54
N PHE A 23 -0.50 -17.94 13.32
CA PHE A 23 -1.09 -16.65 12.96
C PHE A 23 -0.45 -15.44 13.67
N GLN A 24 0.79 -15.58 14.14
CA GLN A 24 1.58 -14.44 14.58
C GLN A 24 1.85 -13.49 13.39
N PRO A 25 2.03 -12.19 13.65
CA PRO A 25 2.25 -11.22 12.58
C PRO A 25 3.65 -11.38 11.97
N ARG A 26 3.71 -11.54 10.66
CA ARG A 26 4.92 -11.24 9.88
C ARG A 26 4.91 -9.76 9.53
N LEU A 27 5.99 -9.06 9.85
CA LEU A 27 6.07 -7.60 9.78
C LEU A 27 6.97 -7.14 8.65
N PHE A 28 6.52 -6.11 7.94
CA PHE A 28 7.20 -5.48 6.82
C PHE A 28 7.17 -3.97 6.99
N CYS A 29 8.22 -3.28 6.55
CA CYS A 29 8.25 -1.82 6.48
C CYS A 29 9.27 -1.36 5.44
N CYS A 30 9.45 -0.05 5.28
CA CYS A 30 10.65 0.48 4.64
C CYS A 30 11.49 1.28 5.63
N ILE A 31 12.81 1.15 5.48
CA ILE A 31 13.84 1.85 6.25
C ILE A 31 14.72 2.60 5.25
N MET A 32 15.12 3.82 5.60
CA MET A 32 15.97 4.63 4.72
C MET A 32 17.43 4.14 4.78
N ILE A 33 18.01 3.85 3.61
CA ILE A 33 19.41 3.47 3.42
C ILE A 33 19.96 4.32 2.28
N GLY A 34 21.06 5.06 2.51
CA GLY A 34 21.68 5.89 1.48
C GLY A 34 20.73 6.94 0.86
N GLY A 35 19.78 7.46 1.65
CA GLY A 35 18.77 8.41 1.17
C GLY A 35 17.63 7.79 0.35
N LYS A 36 17.57 6.46 0.25
CA LYS A 36 16.51 5.72 -0.46
C LYS A 36 15.72 4.85 0.51
N TRP A 37 14.41 4.79 0.32
CA TRP A 37 13.58 3.83 1.06
C TRP A 37 13.84 2.42 0.53
N LYS A 38 14.04 1.47 1.44
CA LYS A 38 14.31 0.06 1.16
C LYS A 38 13.42 -0.84 1.98
N ILE A 39 12.93 -1.92 1.39
CA ILE A 39 11.97 -2.80 2.06
C ILE A 39 12.70 -3.73 3.02
N HIS A 40 12.12 -3.88 4.20
CA HIS A 40 12.62 -4.74 5.26
C HIS A 40 11.50 -5.64 5.79
N GLN A 41 11.90 -6.82 6.23
CA GLN A 41 11.06 -7.72 7.02
C GLN A 41 11.64 -7.89 8.42
N PHE A 42 10.79 -8.14 9.41
CA PHE A 42 11.24 -8.46 10.75
C PHE A 42 11.43 -9.98 10.89
N LYS A 43 12.68 -10.42 11.07
CA LYS A 43 13.05 -11.84 11.22
C LYS A 43 14.07 -11.97 12.34
N ASN A 44 13.97 -12.99 13.17
CA ASN A 44 14.92 -13.26 14.26
C ASN A 44 15.20 -12.04 15.17
N ARG A 45 14.15 -11.28 15.48
CA ARG A 45 14.18 -10.07 16.32
C ARG A 45 14.92 -8.87 15.71
N THR A 46 15.24 -8.90 14.41
CA THR A 46 15.90 -7.78 13.72
C THR A 46 15.17 -7.43 12.42
N TRP A 47 15.36 -6.20 11.95
CA TRP A 47 14.93 -5.77 10.62
C TRP A 47 15.97 -6.19 9.59
N VAL A 48 15.55 -6.99 8.62
CA VAL A 48 16.42 -7.55 7.57
C VAL A 48 15.94 -7.00 6.23
N ARG A 49 16.87 -6.41 5.47
CA ARG A 49 16.61 -5.93 4.10
C ARG A 49 16.17 -7.09 3.22
N ILE A 50 15.13 -6.89 2.43
CA ILE A 50 14.71 -7.85 1.41
C ILE A 50 15.57 -7.65 0.17
N ASN A 51 16.14 -8.73 -0.36
CA ASN A 51 16.91 -8.68 -1.60
C ASN A 51 15.95 -8.60 -2.79
N THR A 52 15.83 -7.42 -3.38
CA THR A 52 14.96 -7.17 -4.55
C THR A 52 15.71 -7.30 -5.88
N GLY A 53 17.05 -7.35 -5.87
CA GLY A 53 17.85 -7.28 -7.10
C GLY A 53 17.75 -5.95 -7.86
N LEU A 54 17.02 -4.96 -7.34
CA LEU A 54 16.88 -3.63 -7.95
C LEU A 54 18.11 -2.76 -7.68
N PRO A 55 18.36 -1.73 -8.52
CA PRO A 55 19.45 -0.77 -8.31
C PRO A 55 19.45 -0.14 -6.91
N GLU A 56 20.63 0.21 -6.40
CA GLU A 56 20.79 0.71 -5.02
C GLU A 56 20.08 2.04 -4.76
N ASP A 57 20.46 3.11 -5.46
CA ASP A 57 19.63 3.62 -6.55
C ASP A 57 18.12 3.88 -6.36
N ALA A 58 17.37 2.78 -6.50
CA ALA A 58 15.92 2.78 -6.60
C ALA A 58 15.26 3.01 -5.24
N THR A 59 14.12 3.69 -5.23
CA THR A 59 13.25 3.76 -4.06
C THR A 59 12.32 2.55 -4.06
N GLU A 60 12.19 1.86 -2.94
CA GLU A 60 11.32 0.70 -2.74
C GLU A 60 10.35 0.97 -1.58
N CYS A 61 9.06 0.83 -1.83
CA CYS A 61 7.97 1.34 -1.01
C CYS A 61 6.75 0.40 -1.02
N SER A 62 5.82 0.65 -0.10
CA SER A 62 4.48 0.05 -0.01
C SER A 62 4.50 -1.49 0.02
N PRO A 63 5.25 -2.12 0.94
CA PRO A 63 5.25 -3.57 1.04
C PRO A 63 3.89 -4.08 1.49
N VAL A 64 3.38 -5.08 0.77
CA VAL A 64 2.15 -5.80 1.09
C VAL A 64 2.40 -7.27 0.85
N ALA A 65 2.12 -8.11 1.84
CA ALA A 65 2.47 -9.53 1.82
C ALA A 65 1.28 -10.41 2.24
N GLU A 66 1.30 -11.65 1.78
CA GLU A 66 0.37 -12.69 2.22
C GLU A 66 1.01 -14.07 2.07
N CYS A 67 0.47 -15.04 2.81
CA CYS A 67 0.85 -16.43 2.68
C CYS A 67 -0.24 -17.19 1.90
N ILE A 68 0.10 -17.72 0.73
CA ILE A 68 -0.77 -18.51 -0.13
C ILE A 68 -0.21 -19.93 -0.16
N ASP A 69 -0.99 -20.89 0.32
CA ASP A 69 -0.61 -22.32 0.33
C ASP A 69 0.78 -22.60 0.93
N GLY A 70 1.14 -21.84 1.97
CA GLY A 70 2.43 -21.97 2.66
C GLY A 70 3.60 -21.22 2.01
N VAL A 71 3.36 -20.50 0.91
CA VAL A 71 4.36 -19.68 0.21
C VAL A 71 4.12 -18.22 0.51
N TRP A 72 5.19 -17.47 0.80
CA TRP A 72 5.10 -16.05 1.10
C TRP A 72 5.24 -15.21 -0.16
N HIS A 73 4.18 -14.50 -0.50
CA HIS A 73 4.13 -13.55 -1.60
C HIS A 73 4.31 -12.15 -1.04
N LEU A 74 5.09 -11.33 -1.74
CA LEU A 74 5.31 -9.92 -1.40
C LEU A 74 5.12 -9.07 -2.65
N THR A 75 4.30 -8.03 -2.55
CA THR A 75 4.23 -6.96 -3.54
C THR A 75 4.71 -5.64 -2.99
N PHE A 76 5.22 -4.80 -3.87
CA PHE A 76 5.75 -3.50 -3.51
C PHE A 76 5.90 -2.59 -4.72
N ILE A 77 5.99 -1.29 -4.48
CA ILE A 77 6.25 -0.28 -5.50
C ILE A 77 7.74 0.03 -5.51
N ALA A 78 8.36 0.08 -6.69
CA ALA A 78 9.73 0.58 -6.80
C ALA A 78 9.99 1.35 -8.10
N GLY A 79 10.98 2.24 -8.05
CA GLY A 79 11.36 3.08 -9.19
C GLY A 79 12.31 4.23 -8.83
N GLY A 80 12.46 5.18 -9.75
CA GLY A 80 13.25 6.39 -9.53
C GLY A 80 14.77 6.22 -9.66
N ALA A 81 15.26 5.08 -10.13
CA ALA A 81 16.67 4.83 -10.41
C ALA A 81 17.17 5.71 -11.57
N GLU A 82 18.45 6.09 -11.58
CA GLU A 82 19.05 6.97 -12.58
C GLU A 82 18.81 6.49 -14.02
N GLY A 83 19.02 5.20 -14.27
CA GLY A 83 18.80 4.58 -15.58
C GLY A 83 17.32 4.27 -15.91
N ASN A 84 16.41 4.34 -14.93
CA ASN A 84 14.99 4.06 -15.14
C ASN A 84 14.14 4.72 -14.04
N ARG A 85 13.55 5.87 -14.39
CA ARG A 85 12.78 6.67 -13.42
C ARG A 85 11.37 6.15 -13.18
N LEU A 86 10.85 5.26 -14.02
CA LEU A 86 9.46 4.81 -13.95
C LEU A 86 9.21 3.93 -12.72
N PHE A 87 8.14 4.23 -11.99
CA PHE A 87 7.66 3.42 -10.89
C PHE A 87 6.75 2.29 -11.39
N ARG A 88 6.89 1.12 -10.77
CA ARG A 88 6.15 -0.10 -11.10
C ARG A 88 5.75 -0.82 -9.82
N LEU A 89 4.66 -1.57 -9.91
CA LEU A 89 4.29 -2.58 -8.94
C LEU A 89 5.02 -3.89 -9.27
N TYR A 90 5.73 -4.41 -8.29
CA TYR A 90 6.51 -5.64 -8.36
C TYR A 90 5.88 -6.74 -7.49
N HIS A 91 6.13 -7.99 -7.86
CA HIS A 91 5.71 -9.17 -7.12
C HIS A 91 6.86 -10.17 -6.98
N ILE A 92 7.16 -10.53 -5.73
CA ILE A 92 7.98 -11.70 -5.38
C ILE A 92 7.01 -12.83 -5.05
N CYS A 93 7.01 -13.89 -5.85
CA CYS A 93 6.09 -15.01 -5.69
C CYS A 93 6.54 -16.03 -4.63
N ASP A 94 7.82 -16.05 -4.27
CA ASP A 94 8.32 -16.83 -3.13
C ASP A 94 9.46 -16.08 -2.44
N LEU A 95 9.08 -15.33 -1.41
CA LEU A 95 9.98 -14.49 -0.62
C LEU A 95 11.01 -15.31 0.15
N ASP A 96 10.62 -16.47 0.68
CA ASP A 96 11.49 -17.28 1.54
C ASP A 96 12.48 -18.12 0.72
N ALA A 97 12.13 -18.51 -0.50
CA ALA A 97 13.07 -19.08 -1.46
C ALA A 97 14.03 -18.04 -2.08
N GLY A 98 13.80 -16.75 -1.83
CA GLY A 98 14.64 -15.67 -2.37
C GLY A 98 14.40 -15.39 -3.85
N THR A 99 13.19 -15.67 -4.35
CA THR A 99 12.81 -15.39 -5.74
C THR A 99 12.89 -13.89 -6.02
N LEU A 100 13.42 -13.53 -7.19
CA LEU A 100 13.51 -12.13 -7.61
C LEU A 100 12.14 -11.60 -8.08
N PRO A 101 11.88 -10.29 -7.90
CA PRO A 101 10.61 -9.69 -8.26
C PRO A 101 10.37 -9.68 -9.77
N VAL A 102 9.11 -9.90 -10.17
CA VAL A 102 8.61 -9.62 -11.52
C VAL A 102 7.76 -8.35 -11.52
N ILE A 103 7.72 -7.65 -12.65
CA ILE A 103 6.86 -6.48 -12.84
C ILE A 103 5.42 -6.95 -13.09
N LEU A 104 4.47 -6.41 -12.35
CA LEU A 104 3.04 -6.58 -12.62
C LEU A 104 2.52 -5.50 -13.57
N CYS A 105 2.73 -4.23 -13.24
CA CYS A 105 2.29 -3.09 -14.05
C CYS A 105 3.02 -1.79 -13.66
N PRO A 106 2.95 -0.73 -14.49
CA PRO A 106 3.28 0.63 -14.06
C PRO A 106 2.32 1.11 -12.96
N ALA A 107 2.86 1.61 -11.86
CA ALA A 107 2.06 2.10 -10.72
C ALA A 107 2.92 2.95 -9.78
N ASP A 108 2.33 3.97 -9.17
CA ASP A 108 2.93 4.71 -8.03
C ASP A 108 2.40 4.18 -6.68
N VAL A 109 1.22 3.58 -6.66
CA VAL A 109 0.62 2.93 -5.49
C VAL A 109 -0.08 1.63 -5.92
N GLY A 110 -0.07 0.62 -5.06
CA GLY A 110 -0.78 -0.62 -5.35
C GLY A 110 -0.27 -1.83 -4.57
N PHE A 111 -0.99 -2.94 -4.73
CA PHE A 111 -0.64 -4.26 -4.24
C PHE A 111 -1.36 -5.34 -5.05
N LEU A 112 -0.83 -6.57 -5.01
CA LEU A 112 -1.57 -7.77 -5.41
C LEU A 112 -2.00 -8.50 -4.14
N GLN A 113 -3.27 -8.89 -4.08
CA GLN A 113 -3.78 -9.77 -3.05
C GLN A 113 -4.62 -10.88 -3.69
N LYS A 114 -4.16 -12.12 -3.58
CA LYS A 114 -4.70 -13.29 -4.29
C LYS A 114 -4.84 -12.96 -5.77
N ASN A 115 -6.08 -12.91 -6.27
CA ASN A 115 -6.42 -12.55 -7.64
C ASN A 115 -7.03 -11.14 -7.75
N THR A 116 -6.77 -10.27 -6.77
CA THR A 116 -7.21 -8.87 -6.76
C THR A 116 -5.99 -7.96 -6.90
N LEU A 117 -5.85 -7.34 -8.06
CA LEU A 117 -4.82 -6.34 -8.32
C LEU A 117 -5.40 -4.95 -8.02
N VAL A 118 -4.77 -4.24 -7.08
CA VAL A 118 -5.13 -2.86 -6.74
C VAL A 118 -3.97 -1.97 -7.14
N HIS A 119 -4.18 -0.99 -8.01
CA HIS A 119 -3.10 -0.11 -8.45
C HIS A 119 -3.59 1.24 -8.94
N ALA A 120 -2.69 2.22 -8.97
CA ALA A 120 -2.93 3.53 -9.57
C ALA A 120 -1.63 4.24 -9.92
N SER A 121 -1.72 5.21 -10.84
CA SER A 121 -0.80 6.34 -10.83
C SER A 121 -1.00 7.17 -9.56
N ARG A 122 -0.06 8.07 -9.24
CA ARG A 122 -0.20 8.99 -8.11
C ARG A 122 -1.44 9.87 -8.23
N HIS A 123 -1.97 10.11 -9.43
CA HIS A 123 -3.16 10.94 -9.63
C HIS A 123 -4.47 10.17 -9.61
N GLY A 124 -4.42 8.85 -9.38
CA GLY A 124 -5.58 8.00 -9.50
C GLY A 124 -6.03 7.84 -10.96
N PRO A 125 -7.29 7.37 -11.17
CA PRO A 125 -8.13 6.74 -10.16
C PRO A 125 -7.51 5.44 -9.63
N LEU A 126 -8.00 4.95 -8.49
CA LEU A 126 -7.61 3.63 -7.98
C LEU A 126 -8.32 2.54 -8.77
N ILE A 127 -7.55 1.69 -9.43
CA ILE A 127 -8.06 0.56 -10.20
C ILE A 127 -8.04 -0.68 -9.30
N ILE A 128 -9.18 -1.38 -9.22
CA ILE A 128 -9.34 -2.64 -8.49
C ILE A 128 -9.80 -3.68 -9.50
N GLU A 129 -8.87 -4.51 -9.95
CA GLU A 129 -9.13 -5.62 -10.87
C GLU A 129 -9.40 -6.88 -10.07
N LYS A 130 -10.54 -7.50 -10.35
CA LYS A 130 -10.96 -8.79 -9.81
C LYS A 130 -11.30 -9.70 -10.97
N SER A 131 -11.43 -11.00 -10.71
CA SER A 131 -11.91 -11.95 -11.73
C SER A 131 -13.23 -11.47 -12.35
N GLY A 132 -13.18 -11.17 -13.65
CA GLY A 132 -14.33 -10.74 -14.46
C GLY A 132 -14.86 -9.32 -14.20
N LYS A 133 -14.18 -8.50 -13.40
CA LYS A 133 -14.66 -7.17 -12.99
C LYS A 133 -13.51 -6.20 -12.74
N VAL A 134 -13.60 -5.00 -13.32
CA VAL A 134 -12.72 -3.87 -13.00
C VAL A 134 -13.55 -2.79 -12.32
N ILE A 135 -13.04 -2.23 -11.22
CA ILE A 135 -13.67 -1.13 -10.49
C ILE A 135 -12.68 0.03 -10.47
N LYS A 136 -13.09 1.18 -10.99
CA LYS A 136 -12.32 2.43 -10.94
C LYS A 136 -12.89 3.30 -9.83
N VAL A 137 -12.05 3.72 -8.88
CA VAL A 137 -12.45 4.52 -7.73
C VAL A 137 -11.67 5.83 -7.77
N ALA A 138 -12.32 6.91 -8.17
CA ALA A 138 -11.75 8.25 -8.15
C ALA A 138 -12.06 8.93 -6.80
N PHE A 139 -11.05 9.50 -6.16
CA PHE A 139 -11.23 10.37 -4.99
C PHE A 139 -11.21 11.81 -5.49
N ASN A 140 -12.38 12.43 -5.56
CA ASN A 140 -12.61 13.68 -6.32
C ASN A 140 -11.80 14.87 -5.81
N ASP A 141 -11.36 14.84 -4.56
CA ASP A 141 -10.59 15.89 -3.92
C ASP A 141 -9.10 15.57 -3.76
N ALA A 142 -8.66 14.37 -4.16
CA ALA A 142 -7.27 13.92 -4.03
C ALA A 142 -6.45 14.34 -5.26
N GLU A 143 -5.38 15.09 -5.03
CA GLU A 143 -4.38 15.41 -6.04
C GLU A 143 -3.37 14.27 -6.19
N TYR A 144 -2.94 13.71 -5.05
CA TYR A 144 -1.96 12.65 -4.98
C TYR A 144 -2.39 11.51 -4.05
N LEU A 145 -2.19 10.27 -4.51
CA LEU A 145 -2.19 9.05 -3.72
C LEU A 145 -0.75 8.70 -3.36
N TYR A 146 -0.49 8.49 -2.07
CA TYR A 146 0.84 8.14 -1.55
C TYR A 146 0.97 6.70 -1.10
N ARG A 147 -0.15 6.05 -0.76
CA ARG A 147 -0.21 4.63 -0.43
C ARG A 147 -1.65 4.14 -0.50
N VAL A 148 -1.79 2.91 -0.96
CA VAL A 148 -2.94 2.05 -0.71
C VAL A 148 -2.44 0.72 -0.15
N ASP A 149 -3.06 0.23 0.91
CA ASP A 149 -2.91 -1.14 1.39
C ASP A 149 -4.28 -1.65 1.91
N PHE A 150 -4.31 -2.83 2.53
CA PHE A 150 -5.55 -3.44 2.99
C PHE A 150 -5.45 -3.97 4.42
N ASP A 151 -6.61 -4.15 5.05
CA ASP A 151 -6.73 -4.88 6.32
C ASP A 151 -6.60 -6.39 6.09
N PRO A 152 -5.56 -7.06 6.62
CA PRO A 152 -5.37 -8.50 6.42
C PRO A 152 -6.51 -9.36 6.96
N PHE A 153 -7.35 -8.82 7.85
CA PHE A 153 -8.52 -9.50 8.42
C PHE A 153 -9.84 -9.05 7.76
N CYS A 154 -9.82 -8.01 6.94
CA CYS A 154 -10.98 -7.52 6.19
C CYS A 154 -10.54 -6.94 4.84
N PRO A 155 -10.18 -7.77 3.84
CA PRO A 155 -9.51 -7.27 2.64
C PRO A 155 -10.29 -6.28 1.77
N SER A 156 -11.61 -6.18 1.95
CA SER A 156 -12.40 -5.13 1.29
C SER A 156 -12.18 -3.74 1.89
N ARG A 157 -11.58 -3.64 3.08
CA ARG A 157 -11.19 -2.41 3.75
C ARG A 157 -9.79 -2.01 3.32
N LEU A 158 -9.71 -0.91 2.59
CA LEU A 158 -8.47 -0.30 2.14
C LEU A 158 -8.08 0.84 3.08
N TYR A 159 -6.78 0.97 3.39
CA TYR A 159 -6.22 2.17 3.99
C TYR A 159 -5.49 2.97 2.93
N ILE A 160 -5.86 4.24 2.80
CA ILE A 160 -5.42 5.11 1.72
C ILE A 160 -4.86 6.38 2.34
N SER A 161 -3.69 6.81 1.90
CA SER A 161 -3.15 8.11 2.29
C SER A 161 -2.72 8.88 1.06
N GLY A 162 -2.82 10.20 1.13
CA GLY A 162 -2.62 11.07 -0.01
C GLY A 162 -2.56 12.55 0.38
N GLN A 163 -2.65 13.40 -0.63
CA GLN A 163 -2.74 14.84 -0.51
C GLN A 163 -3.95 15.32 -1.32
N THR A 164 -4.73 16.24 -0.77
CA THR A 164 -5.82 16.91 -1.48
C THR A 164 -5.29 18.00 -2.41
N PHE A 165 -6.12 18.52 -3.32
CA PHE A 165 -5.75 19.69 -4.14
C PHE A 165 -5.44 20.96 -3.33
N SER A 166 -5.89 21.03 -2.06
CA SER A 166 -5.52 22.12 -1.13
C SER A 166 -4.12 21.95 -0.52
N GLY A 167 -3.43 20.83 -0.80
CA GLY A 167 -2.14 20.50 -0.19
C GLY A 167 -2.24 19.80 1.16
N GLU A 168 -3.45 19.48 1.64
CA GLU A 168 -3.66 18.84 2.94
C GLU A 168 -3.43 17.34 2.87
N ILE A 169 -2.68 16.80 3.83
CA ILE A 169 -2.46 15.35 3.92
C ILE A 169 -3.74 14.70 4.45
N PHE A 170 -4.18 13.63 3.78
CA PHE A 170 -5.29 12.82 4.25
C PHE A 170 -4.86 11.38 4.53
N SER A 171 -5.64 10.73 5.39
CA SER A 171 -5.66 9.28 5.57
C SER A 171 -7.11 8.84 5.67
N ARG A 172 -7.48 7.79 4.93
CA ARG A 172 -8.87 7.34 4.73
C ARG A 172 -8.97 5.83 4.86
N ILE A 173 -10.09 5.38 5.41
CA ILE A 173 -10.55 3.99 5.32
C ILE A 173 -11.65 3.96 4.26
N TYR A 174 -11.47 3.13 3.24
CA TYR A 174 -12.48 2.91 2.20
C TYR A 174 -12.89 1.43 2.18
N LEU A 175 -14.18 1.13 2.38
CA LEU A 175 -14.70 -0.23 2.23
C LEU A 175 -15.30 -0.41 0.85
N THR A 176 -14.58 -1.16 0.02
CA THR A 176 -14.98 -1.50 -1.34
C THR A 176 -16.32 -2.24 -1.34
N GLY A 177 -17.25 -1.79 -2.18
CA GLY A 177 -18.58 -2.40 -2.35
C GLY A 177 -19.60 -2.11 -1.23
N LYS A 178 -19.23 -1.34 -0.20
CA LYS A 178 -20.17 -0.86 0.83
C LYS A 178 -20.41 0.65 0.78
N ASN A 179 -19.70 1.37 -0.10
CA ASN A 179 -19.75 2.83 -0.21
C ASN A 179 -19.51 3.50 1.14
N GLU A 180 -18.52 2.99 1.87
CA GLU A 180 -18.13 3.52 3.17
C GLU A 180 -16.77 4.17 3.11
N LEU A 181 -16.74 5.47 3.47
CA LEU A 181 -15.53 6.26 3.56
C LEU A 181 -15.43 6.91 4.94
N TYR A 182 -14.26 6.80 5.55
CA TYR A 182 -13.94 7.45 6.82
C TYR A 182 -12.61 8.18 6.69
N SER A 183 -12.46 9.34 7.33
CA SER A 183 -11.13 9.86 7.66
C SER A 183 -10.54 9.06 8.81
N LEU A 184 -9.23 8.89 8.77
CA LEU A 184 -8.46 8.17 9.78
C LEU A 184 -7.42 9.09 10.40
N GLU A 185 -7.59 9.37 11.67
CA GLU A 185 -6.69 10.17 12.48
C GLU A 185 -6.03 9.29 13.54
N ALA A 186 -4.73 9.49 13.75
CA ALA A 186 -3.96 8.90 14.83
C ALA A 186 -3.31 10.04 15.62
N ASP A 187 -3.52 10.07 16.93
CA ASP A 187 -2.90 11.02 17.86
C ASP A 187 -3.08 12.50 17.48
N GLY A 188 -4.22 12.87 16.89
CA GLY A 188 -4.54 14.25 16.50
C GLY A 188 -4.09 14.65 15.09
N VAL A 189 -3.50 13.74 14.32
CA VAL A 189 -3.04 13.99 12.94
C VAL A 189 -3.53 12.91 11.97
N PRO A 190 -3.59 13.17 10.65
CA PRO A 190 -3.88 12.12 9.67
C PRO A 190 -2.92 10.94 9.85
N ALA A 191 -3.46 9.72 9.94
CA ALA A 191 -2.67 8.51 10.12
C ALA A 191 -1.94 8.14 8.81
N TYR A 192 -0.89 8.91 8.50
CA TYR A 192 -0.18 8.86 7.23
C TYR A 192 0.43 7.47 6.99
N LYS A 193 0.10 6.86 5.83
CA LYS A 193 0.55 5.52 5.43
C LYS A 193 0.30 4.47 6.53
N ALA A 194 -0.86 4.52 7.19
CA ALA A 194 -1.19 3.62 8.29
C ALA A 194 -1.32 2.15 7.86
N ALA A 195 -1.10 1.24 8.80
CA ALA A 195 -1.50 -0.15 8.72
C ALA A 195 -2.03 -0.63 10.07
N PHE A 196 -2.86 -1.66 10.04
CA PHE A 196 -3.47 -2.25 11.22
C PHE A 196 -3.02 -3.68 11.45
N TRP A 197 -2.79 -4.01 12.71
CA TRP A 197 -2.78 -5.39 13.17
C TRP A 197 -3.87 -5.56 14.23
N LYS A 198 -4.97 -6.21 13.85
CA LYS A 198 -6.21 -6.22 14.63
C LYS A 198 -6.64 -4.77 14.91
N GLU A 199 -6.75 -4.37 16.17
CA GLU A 199 -7.15 -3.02 16.58
C GLU A 199 -5.99 -2.03 16.69
N GLN A 200 -4.74 -2.52 16.58
CA GLN A 200 -3.56 -1.67 16.75
C GLN A 200 -3.21 -0.99 15.43
N CYS A 201 -3.21 0.35 15.42
CA CYS A 201 -2.77 1.16 14.30
C CYS A 201 -1.29 1.52 14.43
N PHE A 202 -0.56 1.38 13.32
CA PHE A 202 0.80 1.87 13.17
C PHE A 202 0.84 2.82 11.98
N TYR A 203 1.48 3.97 12.12
CA TYR A 203 1.51 5.00 11.07
C TYR A 203 2.87 5.69 11.02
N ALA A 204 3.15 6.35 9.89
CA ALA A 204 4.39 7.09 9.67
C ALA A 204 4.25 8.52 10.21
N GLN A 205 4.59 8.70 11.47
CA GLN A 205 4.58 10.01 12.14
C GLN A 205 5.75 10.87 11.63
N ARG A 206 5.50 12.17 11.44
CA ARG A 206 6.57 13.14 11.13
C ARG A 206 7.39 13.42 12.39
N ASN A 207 8.70 13.31 12.30
CA ASN A 207 9.63 13.58 13.41
C ASN A 207 10.72 14.61 13.06
N GLY A 208 10.57 15.34 11.97
CA GLY A 208 11.49 16.39 11.53
C GLY A 208 10.85 17.40 10.58
N THR A 209 11.67 18.29 10.02
CA THR A 209 11.21 19.37 9.13
C THR A 209 11.07 18.94 7.68
N GLY A 210 11.71 17.85 7.26
CA GLY A 210 11.53 17.25 5.93
C GLY A 210 10.20 16.53 5.78
N PHE A 211 9.71 16.40 4.54
CA PHE A 211 8.50 15.60 4.25
C PHE A 211 8.71 14.11 4.54
N GLU A 212 9.91 13.60 4.23
CA GLU A 212 10.34 12.21 4.43
C GLU A 212 10.96 11.95 5.81
N ASP A 213 10.99 12.94 6.70
CA ASP A 213 11.41 12.76 8.10
C ASP A 213 10.30 12.07 8.87
N ARG A 214 10.24 10.75 8.70
CA ARG A 214 9.19 9.89 9.22
C ARG A 214 9.75 8.75 10.07
N ARG A 215 8.96 8.36 11.07
CA ARG A 215 9.17 7.15 11.87
C ARG A 215 7.85 6.41 12.05
N ILE A 216 7.89 5.09 11.99
CA ILE A 216 6.72 4.28 12.36
C ILE A 216 6.54 4.35 13.88
N VAL A 217 5.34 4.73 14.29
CA VAL A 217 4.91 4.68 15.68
C VAL A 217 3.59 3.93 15.80
N LYS A 218 3.30 3.43 17.00
CA LYS A 218 1.98 2.90 17.35
C LYS A 218 1.09 4.07 17.78
N ALA A 219 -0.12 4.14 17.25
CA ALA A 219 -1.10 5.13 17.70
C ALA A 219 -1.56 4.83 19.13
N GLU A 220 -1.67 5.86 19.95
CA GLU A 220 -2.29 5.78 21.29
C GLU A 220 -3.79 6.05 21.20
N ARG A 221 -4.19 6.97 20.31
CA ARG A 221 -5.58 7.34 20.07
C ARG A 221 -5.87 7.25 18.57
N ILE A 222 -7.01 6.65 18.24
CA ILE A 222 -7.50 6.54 16.87
C ILE A 222 -8.88 7.18 16.81
N ARG A 223 -9.08 8.06 15.84
CA ARG A 223 -10.38 8.62 15.53
C ARG A 223 -10.75 8.30 14.09
N ARG A 224 -11.98 7.83 13.91
CA ARG A 224 -12.59 7.57 12.61
C ARG A 224 -13.79 8.48 12.46
N THR A 225 -13.78 9.37 11.47
CA THR A 225 -14.90 10.27 11.19
C THR A 225 -15.51 9.87 9.86
N ARG A 226 -16.82 9.60 9.84
CA ARG A 226 -17.51 9.26 8.60
C ARG A 226 -17.43 10.44 7.64
N LEU A 227 -17.10 10.16 6.38
CA LEU A 227 -17.09 11.16 5.30
C LEU A 227 -18.27 10.94 4.36
N ASN A 228 -18.63 11.99 3.62
CA ASN A 228 -19.64 11.90 2.58
C ASN A 228 -19.03 11.25 1.33
N GLU A 229 -19.18 9.94 1.22
CA GLU A 229 -18.67 9.15 0.10
C GLU A 229 -19.23 9.61 -1.24
N LYS A 230 -20.53 9.99 -1.31
CA LYS A 230 -21.18 10.42 -2.56
C LYS A 230 -20.59 11.70 -3.15
N GLU A 231 -20.03 12.56 -2.32
CA GLU A 231 -19.38 13.80 -2.76
C GLU A 231 -17.90 13.56 -3.10
N LEU A 232 -17.23 12.70 -2.33
CA LEU A 232 -15.78 12.53 -2.41
C LEU A 232 -15.32 11.38 -3.31
N VAL A 233 -16.20 10.46 -3.68
CA VAL A 233 -15.84 9.25 -4.41
C VAL A 233 -16.75 9.06 -5.62
N THR A 234 -16.13 8.85 -6.77
CA THR A 234 -16.81 8.39 -7.99
C THR A 234 -16.38 6.95 -8.27
N VAL A 235 -17.34 6.06 -8.48
CA VAL A 235 -17.09 4.63 -8.73
C VAL A 235 -17.65 4.24 -10.09
N GLU A 236 -16.77 3.75 -10.96
CA GLU A 236 -17.13 3.15 -12.25
C GLU A 236 -16.85 1.64 -12.19
N ILE A 237 -17.74 0.86 -12.79
CA ILE A 237 -17.64 -0.60 -12.80
C ILE A 237 -17.72 -1.08 -14.24
N GLU A 238 -16.68 -1.78 -14.67
CA GLU A 238 -16.62 -2.44 -15.97
C GLU A 238 -16.71 -3.96 -15.75
N SER A 239 -17.60 -4.61 -16.49
CA SER A 239 -17.79 -6.06 -16.43
C SER A 239 -17.21 -6.76 -17.66
N ALA A 240 -16.81 -8.02 -17.52
CA ALA A 240 -16.23 -8.82 -18.62
C ALA A 240 -17.06 -8.85 -19.92
N ARG A 241 -18.39 -8.63 -19.86
CA ARG A 241 -19.25 -8.55 -21.05
C ARG A 241 -19.06 -7.27 -21.88
N GLN A 242 -18.61 -6.18 -21.26
CA GLN A 242 -18.35 -4.92 -21.96
C GLN A 242 -16.93 -4.85 -22.54
N LEU A 243 -15.97 -5.51 -21.88
CA LEU A 243 -14.58 -5.63 -22.37
C LEU A 243 -14.47 -6.42 -23.67
N SER A 244 -15.34 -7.41 -23.91
CA SER A 244 -15.39 -8.12 -25.18
C SER A 244 -15.99 -7.28 -26.31
N GLN A 245 -16.97 -6.42 -26.01
CA GLN A 245 -17.63 -5.59 -27.03
C GLN A 245 -16.72 -4.46 -27.54
N ASN A 246 -15.94 -3.83 -26.67
CA ASN A 246 -15.00 -2.79 -27.08
C ASN A 246 -13.82 -3.32 -27.92
N ASN A 247 -13.44 -4.59 -27.73
CA ASN A 247 -12.40 -5.21 -28.55
C ASN A 247 -12.93 -5.66 -29.92
N ASP A 248 -14.25 -5.84 -30.10
CA ASP A 248 -14.83 -6.18 -31.39
C ASP A 248 -15.04 -4.92 -32.28
N GLU A 249 -15.25 -3.75 -31.68
CA GLU A 249 -15.40 -2.46 -32.41
C GLU A 249 -14.07 -1.86 -32.91
N GLU A 250 -12.91 -2.31 -32.42
CA GLU A 250 -11.59 -1.89 -32.92
C GLU A 250 -11.11 -2.66 -34.17
N PHE A 251 -11.88 -3.66 -34.62
CA PHE A 251 -11.57 -4.49 -35.80
C PHE A 251 -12.61 -4.41 -36.94
N GLU A 252 -13.54 -3.44 -36.91
CA GLU A 252 -14.42 -3.12 -38.05
C GLU A 252 -13.94 -1.91 -38.86
#